data_AF-A0A839JGL4-F1
#
_entry.id   AF-A0A839JGL4-F1
#
_cell.length_a   1.000
_cell.length_b   1.000
_cell.length_c   1.000
_cell.angle_alpha   90.00
_cell.angle_beta   90.00
_cell.angle_gamma   90.00
#
_symmetry.space_group_name_H-M   'P 1'
#
loop_
_entity.id
_entity.type
_entity.pdbx_description
1 polymer ?
#
loop_
_entity_poly.entity_id
_entity_poly.type
_entity_poly.pdbx_seq_one_letter_code
_entity_poly.pdbx_strand_id
1 'polypeptide(L)' 'MSIKNSRTKINGEIRYESVRVIGTNGEQLGIMSSREAQLLARENGVDLVEIAGNANPPVVRI' A
#
# COMPACT_ATOMS: atom_id res chain seq x y z
N MET A 1 22.29 7.73 16.20
CA MET A 1 21.10 8.32 15.57
C MET A 1 20.98 7.80 14.14
N SER A 2 20.01 6.93 13.85
CA SER A 2 19.68 6.59 12.45
C SER A 2 18.31 7.16 12.15
N ILE A 3 18.29 8.38 11.59
CA ILE A 3 17.08 8.93 10.99
C ILE A 3 16.85 8.10 9.72
N LYS A 4 16.05 7.04 9.82
CA LYS A 4 15.53 6.35 8.63
C LYS A 4 14.59 7.34 7.95
N ASN A 5 15.10 8.03 6.94
CA ASN A 5 14.29 8.82 6.02
C ASN A 5 13.57 7.84 5.09
N SER A 6 12.63 7.06 5.64
CA SER A 6 11.81 6.12 4.88
C SER A 6 10.78 6.94 4.12
N ARG A 7 11.13 7.37 2.90
CA ARG A 7 10.16 8.02 2.02
C ARG A 7 8.99 7.07 1.80
N THR A 8 7.80 7.48 2.25
CA THR A 8 6.55 6.77 1.98
C THR A 8 6.33 6.69 0.48
N LYS A 9 6.17 5.47 -0.04
CA LYS A 9 5.82 5.24 -1.44
C LYS A 9 4.33 5.42 -1.63
N ILE A 10 3.95 6.01 -2.76
CA ILE A 10 2.55 6.18 -3.14
C ILE A 10 2.31 5.70 -4.58
N ASN A 11 1.10 5.21 -4.86
CA ASN A 11 0.62 4.88 -6.19
C ASN A 11 1.63 4.03 -6.99
N GLY A 12 2.10 4.55 -8.13
CA GLY A 12 3.02 3.85 -9.02
C GLY A 12 4.45 3.67 -8.49
N GLU A 13 4.80 4.28 -7.35
CA GLU A 13 6.04 4.00 -6.62
C GLU A 13 5.96 2.63 -5.91
N ILE A 14 4.76 2.14 -5.60
CA ILE A 14 4.53 0.85 -4.95
C ILE A 14 4.54 -0.26 -6.01
N ARG A 15 5.62 -1.03 -6.08
CA ARG A 15 5.86 -2.07 -7.10
C ARG A 15 6.14 -3.46 -6.51
N TYR A 16 5.50 -3.79 -5.40
CA TYR A 16 5.63 -5.09 -4.76
C TYR A 16 4.83 -6.18 -5.50
N GLU A 17 5.30 -7.43 -5.45
CA GLU A 17 4.58 -8.57 -6.03
C GLU A 17 3.24 -8.80 -5.34
N SER A 18 3.24 -8.75 -4.00
CA SER A 18 2.04 -8.84 -3.17
C SER A 18 2.06 -7.79 -2.05
N VAL A 19 0.88 -7.31 -1.68
CA VAL A 19 0.66 -6.32 -0.61
C VAL A 19 -0.57 -6.71 0.20
N ARG A 20 -0.56 -6.43 1.50
CA ARG A 20 -1.76 -6.47 2.34
C ARG A 20 -2.45 -5.11 2.28
N VAL A 21 -3.70 -5.10 1.83
CA VAL A 21 -4.48 -3.87 1.61
C VAL A 21 -5.45 -3.65 2.77
N ILE A 22 -5.41 -2.42 3.31
CA ILE A 22 -6.37 -1.89 4.26
C ILE A 22 -7.23 -0.86 3.53
N GLY A 23 -8.55 -0.91 3.67
CA GLY A 23 -9.45 0.07 3.08
C GLY A 23 -9.58 1.36 3.90
N THR A 24 -10.37 2.29 3.39
CA THR A 24 -10.50 3.65 3.95
C THR A 24 -11.14 3.65 5.34
N ASN A 25 -11.96 2.65 5.66
CA ASN A 25 -12.64 2.50 6.95
C ASN A 25 -11.89 1.54 7.90
N GLY A 26 -10.68 1.12 7.55
CA GLY A 26 -9.86 0.19 8.34
C GLY A 26 -10.20 -1.28 8.11
N GLU A 27 -11.06 -1.60 7.14
CA GLU A 27 -11.35 -2.97 6.73
C GLU A 27 -10.13 -3.66 6.11
N GLN A 28 -9.98 -4.96 6.37
CA GLN A 28 -8.92 -5.75 5.73
C GLN A 28 -9.44 -6.30 4.40
N LEU A 29 -8.96 -5.73 3.30
CA LEU A 29 -9.36 -6.13 1.94
C LEU A 29 -8.61 -7.38 1.45
N GLY A 30 -7.57 -7.79 2.19
CA GLY A 30 -6.82 -9.02 1.95
C GLY A 30 -5.43 -8.79 1.36
N ILE A 31 -4.83 -9.86 0.82
CA ILE A 31 -3.54 -9.84 0.13
C ILE A 31 -3.81 -9.92 -1.37
N MET A 32 -3.28 -8.96 -2.13
CA MET A 32 -3.39 -8.90 -3.58
C MET A 32 -2.12 -8.30 -4.19
N SER A 33 -2.02 -8.24 -5.52
CA SER A 33 -0.88 -7.59 -6.17
C SER A 33 -0.91 -6.07 -5.97
N SER A 34 0.26 -5.42 -6.01
CA SER A 34 0.31 -3.94 -5.97
C SER A 34 -0.48 -3.31 -7.13
N ARG A 35 -0.57 -3.98 -8.28
CA ARG A 35 -1.35 -3.54 -9.43
C ARG A 35 -2.86 -3.56 -9.15
N GLU A 36 -3.37 -4.63 -8.54
CA GLU A 36 -4.78 -4.71 -8.13
C GLU A 36 -5.10 -3.65 -7.07
N ALA A 37 -4.23 -3.47 -6.09
CA ALA A 37 -4.39 -2.43 -5.07
C ALA A 37 -4.40 -1.01 -5.69
N GLN A 38 -3.55 -0.74 -6.69
CA GLN A 38 -3.56 0.52 -7.43
C GLN A 38 -4.84 0.73 -8.23
N LEU A 39 -5.40 -0.32 -8.84
CA LEU A 39 -6.69 -0.23 -9.54
C LEU A 39 -7.81 0.10 -8.56
N LEU A 40 -7.85 -0.60 -7.43
CA LEU A 40 -8.86 -0.37 -6.40
C LEU A 40 -8.77 1.06 -5.83
N ALA A 41 -7.57 1.58 -5.61
CA ALA A 41 -7.36 2.97 -5.21
C ALA A 41 -7.94 3.95 -6.24
N ARG A 42 -7.66 3.73 -7.53
CA ARG A 42 -8.19 4.57 -8.64
C ARG A 42 -9.71 4.51 -8.74
N GLU A 43 -10.30 3.32 -8.61
CA GLU A 43 -11.76 3.13 -8.66
C GLU A 43 -12.46 3.84 -7.51
N ASN A 44 -11.81 3.94 -6.34
CA ASN A 44 -12.31 4.66 -5.18
C ASN A 44 -11.92 6.15 -5.16
N GLY A 45 -11.15 6.63 -6.16
CA GLY A 45 -10.69 8.02 -6.21
C GLY A 45 -9.71 8.41 -5.10
N VAL A 46 -8.95 7.45 -4.59
CA VAL A 46 -7.99 7.61 -3.49
C VAL A 46 -6.57 7.22 -3.92
N ASP A 47 -5.58 7.59 -3.12
CA ASP A 47 -4.19 7.21 -3.34
C ASP A 47 -3.86 5.90 -2.63
N LEU A 48 -3.10 5.03 -3.29
CA LEU A 48 -2.49 3.88 -2.63
C LEU A 48 -1.26 4.36 -1.84
N VAL A 49 -1.24 4.17 -0.53
CA VAL A 49 -0.16 4.66 0.35
C VAL A 49 0.51 3.50 1.08
N GLU A 50 1.84 3.42 1.02
CA GLU A 50 2.62 2.46 1.80
C GLU A 50 2.59 2.81 3.30
N ILE A 51 2.10 1.89 4.13
CA ILE A 51 2.07 2.05 5.60
C ILE A 51 3.29 1.37 6.22
N ALA A 52 3.66 0.18 5.72
CA ALA A 52 4.81 -0.57 6.22
C ALA A 52 5.47 -1.38 5.10
N GLY A 53 6.51 -0.81 4.48
CA GLY A 53 7.29 -1.46 3.43
C GLY A 53 8.20 -2.61 3.89
N ASN A 54 8.41 -2.75 5.21
CA ASN A 54 9.24 -3.81 5.83
C ASN A 54 8.44 -5.03 6.31
N ALA A 55 7.11 -5.00 6.20
CA ALA A 55 6.26 -6.15 6.51
C ALA A 55 6.33 -7.21 5.39
N ASN A 56 5.95 -8.45 5.71
CA ASN A 56 5.83 -9.53 4.73
C ASN A 56 4.40 -10.12 4.75
N PRO A 57 3.55 -9.83 3.75
CA PRO A 57 3.74 -8.84 2.68
C PRO A 57 3.69 -7.39 3.20
N PRO A 58 4.25 -6.41 2.45
CA PRO A 58 4.15 -4.99 2.76
C PRO A 58 2.70 -4.54 2.95
N VAL A 59 2.48 -3.62 3.88
CA VAL A 59 1.13 -3.10 4.18
C VAL A 59 0.91 -1.79 3.45
N VAL A 60 -0.21 -1.71 2.73
CA VAL A 60 -0.67 -0.52 2.01
C VAL A 60 -2.10 -0.19 2.42
N ARG A 61 -2.48 1.07 2.27
CA ARG A 61 -3.84 1.55 2.48
C ARG A 61 -4.34 2.24 1.22
N ILE A 62 -5.62 2.04 0.90
CA ILE A 62 -6.38 2.87 -0.03
C ILE A 62 -7.31 3.81 0.74
#